data_AF-A0A0B4E1V3-F1
#
_entry.id   AF-A0A0B4E1V3-F1
#
_cell.length_a   1.000
_cell.length_b   1.000
_cell.length_c   1.000
_cell.angle_alpha   90.00
_cell.angle_beta   90.00
_cell.angle_gamma   90.00
#
_symmetry.space_group_name_H-M   'P 1'
#
loop_
_entity.id
_entity.type
_entity.pdbx_description
1 polymer ?
#
loop_
_entity_poly.entity_id
_entity_poly.type
_entity_poly.pdbx_seq_one_letter_code
_entity_poly.pdbx_strand_id
1 'polypeptide(L)'
;MEKRRYKIKPPEVWTQVRKDYLSGLDAKTVAARHDVTEASIRARATKEGWSRHPRSEAATPAPQPLSPQDAADLSPDDPNDPAALARAAAQASGRALHAQDFAQARALAALAETYRKLADRDGPGRAARLTVKNAPLQLVFDILTNEAEAERRFAMNTSDESDWELRGQYWQAKQKLERANTEWGHAQLARRVQLERRIAALEDQLRAAGLDPVIEREQDRRISQGLDLFLGPLRGRVTMEEWEKTLDEL
;
A
#
# COMPACT_ATOMS: atom_id res chain seq x y z
N MET A 1 58.60 41.44 6.89
CA MET A 1 57.41 41.08 7.69
C MET A 1 57.86 40.15 8.80
N GLU A 2 57.93 40.66 10.02
CA GLU A 2 58.43 39.95 11.19
C GLU A 2 57.39 38.91 11.65
N LYS A 3 57.72 37.61 11.52
CA LYS A 3 56.84 36.51 11.94
C LYS A 3 56.68 36.58 13.45
N ARG A 4 55.48 36.97 13.92
CA ARG A 4 55.12 36.97 15.35
C ARG A 4 55.42 35.59 15.94
N ARG A 5 56.42 35.49 16.83
CA ARG A 5 56.66 34.31 17.67
C ARG A 5 55.43 34.12 18.56
N TYR A 6 54.60 33.12 18.28
CA TYR A 6 53.49 32.74 19.15
C TYR A 6 54.08 32.19 20.46
N LYS A 7 54.07 33.00 21.53
CA LYS A 7 54.35 32.52 22.89
C LYS A 7 53.19 31.60 23.31
N ILE A 8 53.37 30.30 23.18
CA ILE A 8 52.47 29.33 23.81
C ILE A 8 52.64 29.50 25.33
N LYS A 9 51.59 30.00 26.00
CA LYS A 9 51.60 30.15 27.44
C LYS A 9 51.48 28.78 28.12
N PRO A 10 52.19 28.55 29.23
CA PRO A 10 52.14 27.29 29.95
C PRO A 10 50.73 27.03 30.53
N PRO A 11 50.36 25.77 30.78
CA PRO A 11 49.00 25.39 31.17
C PRO A 11 48.53 26.05 32.48
N GLU A 12 49.45 26.36 33.39
CA GLU A 12 49.17 27.04 34.66
C GLU A 12 48.58 28.45 34.44
N VAL A 13 49.06 29.17 33.42
CA VAL A 13 48.53 30.49 33.05
C VAL A 13 47.10 30.36 32.54
N TRP A 14 46.79 29.30 31.78
CA TRP A 14 45.44 29.05 31.29
C TRP A 14 44.45 28.68 32.40
N THR A 15 44.90 27.99 33.45
CA THR A 15 44.10 27.72 34.65
C THR A 15 43.72 29.03 35.35
N GLN A 16 44.65 29.97 35.45
CA GLN A 16 44.37 31.27 36.06
C GLN A 16 43.48 32.15 35.18
N VAL A 17 43.69 32.15 33.86
CA VAL A 17 42.81 32.81 32.86
C VAL A 17 41.38 32.28 32.97
N ARG A 18 41.21 30.96 33.10
CA ARG A 18 39.89 30.32 33.27
C ARG A 18 39.21 30.81 34.53
N LYS A 19 39.92 30.83 35.66
CA LYS A 19 39.39 31.29 36.95
C LYS A 19 38.93 32.74 36.87
N ASP A 20 39.75 33.62 36.30
CA ASP A 20 39.42 35.04 36.15
C ASP A 20 38.25 35.24 35.16
N TYR A 21 38.21 34.51 34.04
CA TYR A 21 37.12 34.59 33.06
C TYR A 21 35.78 34.09 33.61
N LEU A 22 35.78 32.98 34.37
CA LEU A 22 34.59 32.41 35.01
C LEU A 22 34.09 33.25 36.20
N SER A 23 34.94 34.11 36.78
CA SER A 23 34.51 35.06 37.82
C SER A 23 33.75 36.27 37.27
N GLY A 24 33.54 36.34 35.95
CA GLY A 24 32.73 37.36 35.28
C GLY A 24 33.53 38.54 34.71
N LEU A 25 34.86 38.52 34.81
CA LEU A 25 35.71 39.58 34.24
C LEU A 25 35.69 39.62 32.71
N ASP A 26 35.86 40.81 32.15
CA ASP A 26 35.87 40.99 30.70
C ASP A 26 37.07 40.31 30.01
N ALA A 27 36.86 39.71 28.85
CA ALA A 27 37.86 39.00 28.06
C ALA A 27 39.02 39.91 27.69
N LYS A 28 38.75 41.20 27.44
CA LYS A 28 39.76 42.24 27.20
C LYS A 28 40.62 42.48 28.44
N THR A 29 39.98 42.52 29.60
CA THR A 29 40.66 42.71 30.90
C THR A 29 41.49 41.48 31.27
N VAL A 30 40.96 40.27 31.09
CA VAL A 30 41.66 39.01 31.33
C VAL A 30 42.83 38.83 30.34
N ALA A 31 42.64 39.22 29.08
CA ALA A 31 43.68 39.23 28.06
C ALA A 31 44.86 40.13 28.43
N ALA A 32 44.57 41.37 28.85
CA ALA A 32 45.60 42.32 29.28
C ALA A 32 46.35 41.84 30.53
N ARG A 33 45.65 41.21 31.48
CA ARG A 33 46.24 40.76 32.75
C ARG A 33 47.20 39.58 32.61
N HIS A 34 46.87 38.65 31.72
CA HIS A 34 47.63 37.39 31.55
C HIS A 34 48.51 37.37 30.29
N ASP A 35 48.61 38.50 29.59
CA ASP A 35 49.38 38.65 28.35
C ASP A 35 48.97 37.59 27.30
N VAL A 36 47.66 37.44 27.11
CA VAL A 36 47.03 36.54 26.12
C VAL A 36 46.10 37.34 25.20
N THR A 37 45.73 36.76 24.05
CA THR A 37 44.83 37.43 23.11
C THR A 37 43.37 37.12 23.41
N GLU A 38 42.48 38.09 23.23
CA GLU A 38 41.03 37.87 23.40
C GLU A 38 40.52 36.72 22.53
N ALA A 39 41.01 36.62 21.29
CA ALA A 39 40.65 35.54 20.36
C ALA A 39 40.98 34.16 20.94
N SER A 40 42.14 34.01 21.59
CA SER A 40 42.53 32.74 22.22
C SER A 40 41.68 32.38 23.44
N ILE A 41 41.21 33.38 24.21
CA ILE A 41 40.26 33.16 25.31
C ILE A 41 38.91 32.73 24.76
N ARG A 42 38.36 33.41 23.74
CA ARG A 42 37.05 33.06 23.14
C ARG A 42 37.05 31.69 22.47
N ALA A 43 38.14 31.34 21.78
CA ALA A 43 38.31 30.03 21.16
C ALA A 43 38.32 28.90 22.20
N ARG A 44 39.04 29.09 23.32
CA ARG A 44 39.04 28.13 24.43
C ARG A 44 37.71 28.11 25.17
N ALA A 45 37.07 29.26 25.40
CA ALA A 45 35.77 29.33 26.03
C ALA A 45 34.71 28.55 25.23
N THR A 46 34.74 28.61 23.91
CA THR A 46 33.84 27.83 23.04
C THR A 46 34.17 26.34 23.08
N LYS A 47 35.46 25.98 23.03
CA LYS A 47 35.90 24.58 23.02
C LYS A 47 35.69 23.87 24.36
N GLU A 48 35.88 24.56 25.46
CA GLU A 48 35.84 24.02 26.83
C GLU A 48 34.58 24.45 27.61
N GLY A 49 33.64 25.14 26.96
CA GLY A 49 32.36 25.54 27.55
C GLY A 49 32.45 26.58 28.66
N TRP A 50 33.45 27.47 28.64
CA TRP A 50 33.56 28.53 29.66
C TRP A 50 32.56 29.65 29.36
N SER A 51 31.77 30.04 30.37
CA SER A 51 30.84 31.16 30.27
C SER A 51 31.08 32.16 31.40
N ARG A 52 31.10 33.46 31.06
CA ARG A 52 31.27 34.55 32.04
C ARG A 52 30.13 34.68 33.02
N HIS A 53 28.93 34.46 32.51
CA HIS A 53 27.76 34.28 33.33
C HIS A 53 27.63 32.78 33.47
N PRO A 54 27.82 32.17 34.65
CA PRO A 54 27.22 30.87 34.86
C PRO A 54 25.77 31.06 34.44
N ARG A 55 25.34 30.33 33.40
CA ARG A 55 23.93 30.19 33.15
C ARG A 55 23.46 29.58 34.45
N SER A 56 22.90 30.38 35.35
CA SER A 56 22.00 29.83 36.34
C SER A 56 21.08 28.97 35.48
N GLU A 57 21.06 27.67 35.72
CA GLU A 57 19.89 26.89 35.41
C GLU A 57 18.76 27.64 36.13
N ALA A 58 18.22 28.68 35.47
CA ALA A 58 16.85 29.06 35.68
C ALA A 58 16.15 27.75 35.43
N ALA A 59 15.73 27.12 36.53
CA ALA A 59 15.06 25.85 36.51
C ALA A 59 14.10 25.92 35.33
N THR A 60 14.36 25.11 34.30
CA THR A 60 13.32 24.82 33.31
C THR A 60 12.10 24.56 34.17
N PRO A 61 11.02 25.38 34.09
CA PRO A 61 9.84 25.09 34.89
C PRO A 61 9.54 23.64 34.61
N ALA A 62 9.56 22.81 35.66
CA ALA A 62 9.32 21.39 35.52
C ALA A 62 8.07 21.28 34.65
N PRO A 63 8.08 20.44 33.59
CA PRO A 63 6.94 20.34 32.68
C PRO A 63 5.71 20.20 33.57
N GLN A 64 4.84 21.22 33.53
CA GLN A 64 3.65 21.21 34.37
C GLN A 64 2.92 19.92 34.00
N PRO A 65 2.59 19.05 34.98
CA PRO A 65 1.84 17.86 34.67
C PRO A 65 0.59 18.32 33.92
N LEU A 66 0.40 17.75 32.72
CA LEU A 66 -0.76 18.06 31.88
C LEU A 66 -2.00 17.99 32.75
N SER A 67 -2.85 19.01 32.66
CA SER A 67 -4.14 18.97 33.33
C SER A 67 -4.87 17.69 32.89
N PRO A 68 -5.67 17.04 33.75
CA PRO A 68 -6.40 15.83 33.36
C PRO A 68 -7.24 16.01 32.09
N GLN A 69 -7.74 17.23 31.85
CA GLN A 69 -8.42 17.61 30.61
C GLN A 69 -7.49 17.65 29.40
N ASP A 70 -6.29 18.22 29.54
CA ASP A 70 -5.29 18.27 28.46
C ASP A 70 -4.76 16.87 28.09
N ALA A 71 -4.69 15.96 29.06
CA ALA A 71 -4.31 14.56 28.86
C ALA A 71 -5.44 13.73 28.22
N ALA A 72 -6.70 14.02 28.55
CA ALA A 72 -7.86 13.40 27.92
C ALA A 72 -7.99 13.81 26.44
N ASP A 73 -7.76 15.08 26.11
CA ASP A 73 -7.78 15.60 24.73
C ASP A 73 -6.67 15.00 23.84
N LEU A 74 -5.57 14.53 24.45
CA LEU A 74 -4.44 13.90 23.76
C LEU A 74 -4.56 12.37 23.71
N SER A 75 -5.53 11.79 24.42
CA SER A 75 -5.76 10.36 24.37
C SER A 75 -6.42 10.04 23.03
N PRO A 76 -5.79 9.26 22.14
CA PRO A 76 -6.44 8.84 20.92
C PRO A 76 -7.70 8.04 21.26
N ASP A 77 -8.82 8.32 20.58
CA ASP A 77 -10.09 7.59 20.76
C ASP A 77 -9.90 6.08 20.61
N ASP A 78 -8.96 5.67 19.75
CA ASP A 78 -8.47 4.30 19.61
C ASP A 78 -6.92 4.30 19.61
N PRO A 79 -6.25 3.75 20.64
CA PRO A 79 -4.79 3.71 20.72
C PRO A 79 -4.14 2.78 19.69
N ASN A 80 -4.92 1.97 18.97
CA ASN A 80 -4.44 1.09 17.90
C ASN A 80 -4.65 1.68 16.49
N ASP A 81 -5.38 2.79 16.34
CA ASP A 81 -5.57 3.44 15.04
C ASP A 81 -4.38 4.37 14.70
N PRO A 82 -3.55 4.05 13.68
CA PRO A 82 -2.45 4.91 13.27
C PRO A 82 -2.90 6.31 12.84
N ALA A 83 -4.12 6.48 12.32
CA ALA A 83 -4.63 7.80 11.94
C ALA A 83 -5.02 8.65 13.17
N ALA A 84 -5.54 8.03 14.23
CA ALA A 84 -5.77 8.69 15.51
C ALA A 84 -4.45 9.10 16.19
N LEU A 85 -3.45 8.21 16.19
CA LEU A 85 -2.11 8.50 16.72
C LEU A 85 -1.41 9.63 15.98
N ALA A 86 -1.55 9.71 14.64
CA ALA A 86 -1.00 10.81 13.85
C ALA A 86 -1.60 12.18 14.24
N ARG A 87 -2.92 12.23 14.47
CA ARG A 87 -3.63 13.46 14.87
C ARG A 87 -3.21 13.91 16.28
N ALA A 88 -3.16 12.99 17.23
CA ALA A 88 -2.74 13.28 18.60
C ALA A 88 -1.30 13.82 18.66
N ALA A 89 -0.38 13.20 17.91
CA ALA A 89 1.00 13.64 17.82
C ALA A 89 1.17 15.03 17.17
N ALA A 90 0.38 15.34 16.13
CA ALA A 90 0.39 16.66 15.50
C ALA A 90 -0.14 17.77 16.44
N GLN A 91 -1.19 17.48 17.21
CA GLN A 91 -1.73 18.41 18.21
C GLN A 91 -0.74 18.65 19.36
N ALA A 92 -0.10 17.58 19.86
CA ALA A 92 0.94 17.67 20.87
C ALA A 92 2.16 18.48 20.36
N SER A 93 2.53 18.31 19.08
CA SER A 93 3.58 19.12 18.44
C SER A 93 3.23 20.61 18.43
N GLY A 94 1.99 20.97 18.06
CA GLY A 94 1.52 22.35 18.08
C GLY A 94 1.56 22.99 19.49
N ARG A 95 1.18 22.24 20.52
CA ARG A 95 1.27 22.69 21.92
C ARG A 95 2.73 22.88 22.37
N ALA A 96 3.62 21.96 22.01
CA ALA A 96 5.06 22.09 22.29
C ALA A 96 5.67 23.32 21.60
N LEU A 97 5.23 23.66 20.39
CA LEU A 97 5.61 24.92 19.72
C LEU A 97 5.13 26.14 20.50
N HIS A 98 3.89 26.15 20.99
CA HIS A 98 3.37 27.24 21.83
C HIS A 98 4.13 27.37 23.16
N ALA A 99 4.59 26.26 23.74
CA ALA A 99 5.43 26.24 24.93
C ALA A 99 6.92 26.58 24.66
N GLN A 100 7.27 26.89 23.41
CA GLN A 100 8.65 27.16 22.96
C GLN A 100 9.63 25.99 23.14
N ASP A 101 9.13 24.75 23.28
CA ASP A 101 9.94 23.53 23.27
C ASP A 101 10.05 22.97 21.84
N PHE A 102 10.99 23.55 21.09
CA PHE A 102 11.23 23.19 19.69
C PHE A 102 11.77 21.77 19.51
N ALA A 103 12.46 21.22 20.50
CA ALA A 103 13.01 19.87 20.42
C ALA A 103 11.87 18.84 20.51
N GLN A 104 10.97 19.01 21.46
CA GLN A 104 9.79 18.17 21.62
C GLN A 104 8.83 18.33 20.44
N ALA A 105 8.59 19.56 19.99
CA ALA A 105 7.73 19.83 18.84
C ALA A 105 8.19 19.10 17.58
N ARG A 106 9.51 19.13 17.29
CA ARG A 106 10.08 18.46 16.11
C ARG A 106 9.97 16.94 16.21
N ALA A 107 10.22 16.37 17.40
CA ALA A 107 10.09 14.93 17.62
C ALA A 107 8.65 14.46 17.41
N LEU A 108 7.67 15.19 17.94
CA LEU A 108 6.25 14.88 17.80
C LEU A 108 5.74 15.07 16.36
N ALA A 109 6.23 16.08 15.64
CA ALA A 109 5.90 16.27 14.23
C ALA A 109 6.43 15.12 13.35
N ALA A 110 7.66 14.66 13.62
CA ALA A 110 8.23 13.51 12.91
C ALA A 110 7.43 12.22 13.17
N LEU A 111 7.00 12.03 14.42
CA LEU A 111 6.17 10.90 14.82
C LEU A 111 4.77 10.94 14.18
N ALA A 112 4.14 12.12 14.10
CA ALA A 112 2.89 12.32 13.37
C ALA A 112 3.02 11.95 11.87
N GLU A 113 4.13 12.32 11.24
CA GLU A 113 4.39 11.97 9.84
C GLU A 113 4.60 10.46 9.65
N THR A 114 5.27 9.78 10.59
CA THR A 114 5.42 8.32 10.54
C THR A 114 4.10 7.59 10.68
N TYR A 115 3.24 8.03 11.60
CA TYR A 115 1.91 7.44 11.75
C TYR A 115 0.99 7.75 10.59
N ARG A 116 1.10 8.94 9.97
CA ARG A 116 0.36 9.24 8.73
C ARG A 116 0.76 8.31 7.59
N LYS A 117 2.06 8.08 7.39
CA LYS A 117 2.55 7.12 6.39
C LYS A 117 2.11 5.70 6.70
N LEU A 118 2.04 5.32 7.97
CA LEU A 118 1.53 4.02 8.40
C LEU A 118 0.03 3.91 8.15
N ALA A 119 -0.75 4.95 8.47
CA ALA A 119 -2.16 5.04 8.15
C ALA A 119 -2.43 5.08 6.65
N ASP A 120 -1.52 5.61 5.82
CA ASP A 120 -1.63 5.55 4.36
C ASP A 120 -1.24 4.15 3.80
N ARG A 121 -0.40 3.41 4.54
CA ARG A 121 0.07 2.06 4.18
C ARG A 121 -0.91 0.96 4.58
N ASP A 122 -1.42 1.04 5.81
CA ASP A 122 -2.35 0.09 6.44
C ASP A 122 -3.80 0.61 6.43
N GLY A 123 -4.01 1.81 5.88
CA GLY A 123 -5.32 2.43 5.87
C GLY A 123 -6.34 1.63 5.07
N PRO A 124 -7.59 1.54 5.56
CA PRO A 124 -8.70 1.00 4.78
C PRO A 124 -8.85 1.67 3.41
N GLY A 125 -8.23 2.84 3.16
CA GLY A 125 -8.31 3.57 1.90
C GLY A 125 -7.70 2.91 0.65
N ARG A 126 -6.78 1.94 0.74
CA ARG A 126 -6.31 1.24 -0.48
C ARG A 126 -7.23 0.08 -0.86
N ALA A 127 -7.69 -0.71 0.12
CA ALA A 127 -8.67 -1.77 -0.09
C ALA A 127 -10.07 -1.21 -0.39
N ALA A 128 -10.51 -0.17 0.34
CA ALA A 128 -11.81 0.50 0.13
C ALA A 128 -11.86 1.36 -1.15
N ARG A 129 -10.72 1.60 -1.81
CA ARG A 129 -10.68 2.21 -3.14
C ARG A 129 -10.58 1.18 -4.26
N LEU A 130 -10.40 -0.11 -4.02
CA LEU A 130 -10.41 -1.11 -5.09
C LEU A 130 -11.85 -1.57 -5.34
N THR A 131 -12.54 -0.80 -6.17
CA THR A 131 -13.82 -1.20 -6.77
C THR A 131 -13.56 -1.78 -8.16
N VAL A 132 -14.53 -2.49 -8.73
CA VAL A 132 -14.44 -2.99 -10.11
C VAL A 132 -14.11 -1.88 -11.11
N LYS A 133 -14.53 -0.64 -10.85
CA LYS A 133 -14.34 0.50 -11.77
C LYS A 133 -12.93 1.09 -11.77
N ASN A 134 -12.17 0.90 -10.70
CA ASN A 134 -10.88 1.55 -10.49
C ASN A 134 -9.78 0.56 -10.07
N ALA A 135 -10.09 -0.73 -10.02
CA ALA A 135 -9.10 -1.79 -9.95
C ALA A 135 -8.20 -1.74 -11.20
N PRO A 136 -6.88 -1.95 -11.06
CA PRO A 136 -5.99 -2.12 -12.19
C PRO A 136 -6.48 -3.25 -13.10
N LEU A 137 -6.47 -3.04 -14.42
CA LEU A 137 -6.97 -4.04 -15.36
C LEU A 137 -6.23 -5.37 -15.27
N GLN A 138 -4.92 -5.36 -14.97
CA GLN A 138 -4.17 -6.59 -14.73
C GLN A 138 -4.76 -7.39 -13.57
N LEU A 139 -5.09 -6.73 -12.45
CA LEU A 139 -5.70 -7.39 -11.30
C LEU A 139 -7.09 -7.96 -11.65
N VAL A 140 -7.90 -7.20 -12.39
CA VAL A 140 -9.21 -7.68 -12.85
C VAL A 140 -9.06 -8.89 -13.76
N PHE A 141 -8.11 -8.84 -14.69
CA PHE A 141 -7.79 -9.96 -15.58
C PHE A 141 -7.38 -11.19 -14.77
N ASP A 142 -6.40 -11.07 -13.88
CA ASP A 142 -5.90 -12.18 -13.07
C ASP A 142 -7.02 -12.82 -12.23
N ILE A 143 -7.95 -12.01 -11.68
CA ILE A 143 -9.11 -12.50 -10.92
C ILE A 143 -10.07 -13.29 -11.82
N LEU A 144 -10.30 -12.82 -13.06
CA LEU A 144 -11.24 -13.46 -13.98
C LEU A 144 -10.68 -14.69 -14.67
N THR A 145 -9.36 -14.76 -14.90
CA THR A 145 -8.72 -15.87 -15.61
C THR A 145 -8.16 -16.94 -14.68
N ASN A 146 -7.97 -16.65 -13.39
CA ASN A 146 -7.48 -17.62 -12.41
C ASN A 146 -8.60 -18.14 -11.51
N GLU A 147 -9.51 -18.92 -12.11
CA GLU A 147 -10.67 -19.49 -11.42
C GLU A 147 -10.26 -20.37 -10.23
N ALA A 148 -9.19 -21.17 -10.39
CA ALA A 148 -8.71 -22.06 -9.34
C ALA A 148 -8.28 -21.30 -8.07
N GLU A 149 -7.64 -20.14 -8.22
CA GLU A 149 -7.25 -19.31 -7.08
C GLU A 149 -8.46 -18.64 -6.42
N ALA A 150 -9.44 -18.20 -7.22
CA ALA A 150 -10.70 -17.67 -6.71
C ALA A 150 -11.46 -18.71 -5.87
N GLU A 151 -11.59 -19.95 -6.37
CA GLU A 151 -12.21 -21.06 -5.64
C GLU A 151 -11.51 -21.36 -4.32
N ARG A 152 -10.17 -21.42 -4.33
CA ARG A 152 -9.38 -21.64 -3.11
C ARG A 152 -9.66 -20.56 -2.06
N ARG A 153 -9.75 -19.30 -2.48
CA ARG A 153 -10.00 -18.17 -1.57
C ARG A 153 -11.43 -18.16 -1.02
N PHE A 154 -12.39 -18.61 -1.81
CA PHE A 154 -13.79 -18.76 -1.40
C PHE A 154 -14.12 -20.13 -0.80
N ALA A 155 -13.11 -20.97 -0.51
CA ALA A 155 -13.32 -22.29 0.05
C ALA A 155 -14.01 -22.20 1.43
N MET A 156 -15.02 -23.05 1.63
CA MET A 156 -15.80 -23.11 2.88
C MET A 156 -15.18 -24.03 3.95
N ASN A 157 -14.20 -24.85 3.58
CA ASN A 157 -13.57 -25.85 4.45
C ASN A 157 -12.34 -25.32 5.22
N THR A 158 -12.22 -23.99 5.35
CA THR A 158 -11.12 -23.36 6.07
C THR A 158 -11.49 -23.13 7.54
N SER A 159 -10.49 -23.13 8.42
CA SER A 159 -10.63 -22.80 9.84
C SER A 159 -10.96 -21.32 10.08
N ASP A 160 -10.86 -20.48 9.05
CA ASP A 160 -11.16 -19.05 9.11
C ASP A 160 -12.63 -18.78 8.78
N GLU A 161 -13.40 -18.40 9.79
CA GLU A 161 -14.83 -18.07 9.69
C GLU A 161 -15.14 -16.67 9.14
N SER A 162 -14.12 -15.88 8.80
CA SER A 162 -14.33 -14.60 8.15
C SER A 162 -15.05 -14.75 6.80
N ASP A 163 -15.92 -13.79 6.51
CA ASP A 163 -16.62 -13.63 5.22
C ASP A 163 -17.43 -14.86 4.75
N TRP A 164 -17.85 -15.75 5.65
CA TRP A 164 -18.61 -16.98 5.32
C TRP A 164 -19.87 -16.71 4.51
N GLU A 165 -20.61 -15.65 4.83
CA GLU A 165 -21.79 -15.25 4.06
C GLU A 165 -21.42 -14.91 2.61
N LEU A 166 -20.34 -14.16 2.41
CA LEU A 166 -19.84 -13.78 1.08
C LEU A 166 -19.32 -14.99 0.31
N ARG A 167 -18.60 -15.91 0.98
CA ARG A 167 -18.20 -17.20 0.39
C ARG A 167 -19.42 -18.03 -0.02
N GLY A 168 -20.49 -18.00 0.77
CA GLY A 168 -21.76 -18.68 0.47
C GLY A 168 -22.41 -18.12 -0.79
N GLN A 169 -22.48 -16.79 -0.89
CA GLN A 169 -23.01 -16.11 -2.07
C GLN A 169 -22.21 -16.44 -3.33
N TYR A 170 -20.87 -16.52 -3.25
CA TYR A 170 -20.02 -16.94 -4.37
C TYR A 170 -20.41 -18.33 -4.89
N TRP A 171 -20.47 -19.33 -4.00
CA TRP A 171 -20.80 -20.71 -4.40
C TRP A 171 -22.22 -20.85 -4.93
N GLN A 172 -23.20 -20.12 -4.38
CA GLN A 172 -24.56 -20.08 -4.93
C GLN A 172 -24.60 -19.51 -6.34
N ALA A 173 -23.87 -18.41 -6.59
CA ALA A 173 -23.79 -17.79 -7.90
C ALA A 173 -23.09 -18.72 -8.92
N LYS A 174 -21.99 -19.36 -8.52
CA LYS A 174 -21.26 -20.33 -9.34
C LYS A 174 -22.14 -21.52 -9.73
N GLN A 175 -22.80 -22.16 -8.76
CA GLN A 175 -23.72 -23.28 -9.04
C GLN A 175 -24.87 -22.88 -9.97
N LYS A 176 -25.40 -21.66 -9.82
CA LYS A 176 -26.45 -21.14 -10.71
C LYS A 176 -25.95 -21.00 -12.15
N LEU A 177 -24.73 -20.48 -12.33
CA LEU A 177 -24.10 -20.34 -13.64
C LEU A 177 -23.82 -21.71 -14.28
N GLU A 178 -23.23 -22.63 -13.53
CA GLU A 178 -22.95 -24.00 -13.98
C GLU A 178 -24.23 -24.71 -14.45
N ARG A 179 -25.30 -24.66 -13.64
CA ARG A 179 -26.60 -25.24 -14.00
C ARG A 179 -27.15 -24.63 -15.29
N ALA A 180 -27.11 -23.30 -15.42
CA ALA A 180 -27.58 -22.63 -16.63
C ALA A 180 -26.78 -23.05 -17.87
N ASN A 181 -25.46 -23.18 -17.75
CA ASN A 181 -24.60 -23.64 -18.84
C ASN A 181 -24.90 -25.10 -19.22
N THR A 182 -25.06 -25.98 -18.23
CA THR A 182 -25.43 -27.38 -18.46
C THR A 182 -26.82 -27.50 -19.13
N GLU A 183 -27.81 -26.77 -18.63
CA GLU A 183 -29.17 -26.74 -19.20
C GLU A 183 -29.16 -26.21 -20.64
N TRP A 184 -28.41 -25.14 -20.90
CA TRP A 184 -28.26 -24.60 -22.24
C TRP A 184 -27.60 -25.62 -23.18
N GLY A 185 -26.52 -26.27 -22.74
CA GLY A 185 -25.84 -27.33 -23.50
C GLY A 185 -26.78 -28.48 -23.84
N HIS A 186 -27.55 -28.98 -22.87
CA HIS A 186 -28.56 -30.01 -23.10
C HIS A 186 -29.66 -29.56 -24.06
N ALA A 187 -30.12 -28.31 -23.96
CA ALA A 187 -31.13 -27.75 -24.87
C ALA A 187 -30.61 -27.67 -26.31
N GLN A 188 -29.36 -27.26 -26.52
CA GLN A 188 -28.74 -27.25 -27.85
C GLN A 188 -28.61 -28.67 -28.41
N LEU A 189 -28.15 -29.63 -27.60
CA LEU A 189 -28.06 -31.03 -28.01
C LEU A 189 -29.43 -31.61 -28.39
N ALA A 190 -30.45 -31.37 -27.58
CA ALA A 190 -31.81 -31.82 -27.85
C ALA A 190 -32.36 -31.22 -29.15
N ARG A 191 -32.13 -29.92 -29.35
CA ARG A 191 -32.51 -29.23 -30.59
C ARG A 191 -31.79 -29.83 -31.81
N ARG A 192 -30.50 -30.11 -31.70
CA ARG A 192 -29.71 -30.75 -32.75
C ARG A 192 -30.31 -32.11 -33.14
N VAL A 193 -30.55 -32.98 -32.16
CA VAL A 193 -31.13 -34.31 -32.39
C VAL A 193 -32.51 -34.22 -33.05
N GLN A 194 -33.33 -33.24 -32.67
CA GLN A 194 -34.63 -33.01 -33.31
C GLN A 194 -34.48 -32.57 -34.78
N LEU A 195 -33.54 -31.67 -35.08
CA LEU A 195 -33.27 -31.24 -36.45
C LEU A 195 -32.75 -32.39 -37.31
N GLU A 196 -31.83 -33.21 -36.81
CA GLU A 196 -31.32 -34.38 -37.52
C GLU A 196 -32.44 -35.38 -37.86
N ARG A 197 -33.32 -35.67 -36.90
CA ARG A 197 -34.51 -36.51 -37.15
C ARG A 197 -35.43 -35.89 -38.19
N ARG A 198 -35.62 -34.57 -38.15
CA ARG A 198 -36.47 -33.86 -39.12
C ARG A 198 -35.87 -33.88 -40.52
N ILE A 199 -34.56 -33.68 -40.65
CA ILE A 199 -33.84 -33.76 -41.91
C ILE A 199 -33.96 -35.18 -42.50
N ALA A 200 -33.67 -36.22 -41.70
CA ALA A 200 -33.80 -37.61 -42.15
C ALA A 200 -35.21 -37.92 -42.66
N ALA A 201 -36.25 -37.49 -41.92
CA ALA A 201 -37.63 -37.67 -42.35
C ALA A 201 -37.97 -36.94 -43.65
N LEU A 202 -37.40 -35.75 -43.88
CA LEU A 202 -37.59 -35.00 -45.12
C LEU A 202 -36.84 -35.65 -46.29
N GLU A 203 -35.62 -36.14 -46.06
CA GLU A 203 -34.85 -36.90 -47.06
C GLU A 203 -35.61 -38.18 -47.48
N ASP A 204 -36.20 -38.91 -46.53
CA ASP A 204 -37.02 -40.09 -46.83
C ASP A 204 -38.29 -39.73 -47.63
N GLN A 205 -38.93 -38.60 -47.31
CA GLN A 205 -40.08 -38.09 -48.08
C GLN A 205 -39.71 -37.70 -49.51
N LEU A 206 -38.54 -37.09 -49.72
CA LEU A 206 -38.04 -36.76 -51.06
C LEU A 206 -37.75 -38.01 -51.87
N ARG A 207 -37.07 -39.01 -51.29
CA ARG A 207 -36.82 -40.29 -51.95
C ARG A 207 -38.11 -41.00 -52.33
N ALA A 208 -39.12 -41.00 -51.43
CA ALA A 208 -40.43 -41.58 -51.72
C ALA A 208 -41.18 -40.86 -52.86
N ALA A 209 -40.93 -39.56 -53.05
CA ALA A 209 -41.44 -38.77 -54.16
C ALA A 209 -40.63 -38.94 -55.46
N GLY A 210 -39.59 -39.77 -55.48
CA GLY A 210 -38.70 -39.96 -56.63
C GLY A 210 -37.75 -38.79 -56.87
N LEU A 211 -37.54 -37.93 -55.88
CA LEU A 211 -36.60 -36.82 -55.91
C LEU A 211 -35.33 -37.22 -55.14
N ASP A 212 -34.16 -36.94 -55.72
CA ASP A 212 -32.91 -37.10 -54.98
C ASP A 212 -32.75 -35.96 -53.97
N PRO A 213 -32.60 -36.24 -52.67
CA PRO A 213 -32.36 -35.21 -51.68
C PRO A 213 -31.05 -34.48 -51.98
N VAL A 214 -31.04 -33.17 -51.76
CA VAL A 214 -29.80 -32.38 -51.83
C VAL A 214 -28.87 -32.89 -50.74
N ILE A 215 -27.85 -33.65 -51.14
CA ILE A 215 -26.79 -34.07 -50.23
C ILE A 215 -25.96 -32.82 -49.94
N GLU A 216 -26.26 -32.14 -48.83
CA GLU A 216 -25.27 -31.23 -48.24
C GLU A 216 -23.96 -32.00 -48.15
N ARG A 217 -22.86 -31.40 -48.61
CA ARG A 217 -21.55 -32.01 -48.42
C ARG A 217 -21.44 -32.28 -46.93
N GLU A 218 -20.99 -33.48 -46.55
CA GLU A 218 -20.84 -33.90 -45.16
C GLU A 218 -20.14 -32.82 -44.30
N GLN A 219 -19.25 -32.05 -44.92
CA GLN A 219 -18.57 -30.89 -44.35
C GLN A 219 -19.49 -29.74 -43.92
N ASP A 220 -20.47 -29.37 -44.75
CA ASP A 220 -21.40 -28.27 -44.45
C ASP A 220 -22.42 -28.71 -43.40
N ARG A 221 -22.77 -30.01 -43.41
CA ARG A 221 -23.58 -30.67 -42.38
C ARG A 221 -22.90 -30.69 -41.01
N ARG A 222 -21.58 -30.93 -40.96
CA ARG A 222 -20.81 -30.89 -39.72
C ARG A 222 -20.68 -29.47 -39.14
N ILE A 223 -20.55 -28.45 -39.99
CA ILE A 223 -20.54 -27.05 -39.56
C ILE A 223 -21.91 -26.62 -39.04
N SER A 224 -22.99 -26.98 -39.73
CA SER A 224 -24.36 -26.66 -39.30
C SER A 224 -24.77 -27.39 -38.02
N GLN A 225 -24.19 -28.57 -37.76
CA GLN A 225 -24.33 -29.31 -36.51
C GLN A 225 -23.38 -28.86 -35.40
N GLY A 226 -22.48 -27.90 -35.66
CA GLY A 226 -21.50 -27.40 -34.70
C GLY A 226 -20.43 -28.40 -34.30
N LEU A 227 -20.19 -29.44 -35.11
CA LEU A 227 -19.09 -30.38 -34.92
C LEU A 227 -17.74 -29.79 -35.38
N ASP A 228 -17.80 -28.93 -36.40
CA ASP A 228 -16.66 -28.19 -36.92
C ASP A 228 -16.96 -26.68 -36.87
N LEU A 229 -15.98 -25.89 -36.43
CA LEU A 229 -16.05 -24.44 -36.42
C LEU A 229 -15.41 -23.88 -37.69
N PHE A 230 -16.14 -22.99 -38.39
CA PHE A 230 -15.58 -22.21 -39.49
C PHE A 230 -15.04 -20.89 -38.96
N LEU A 231 -13.72 -20.74 -38.90
CA LEU A 231 -13.03 -19.55 -38.37
C LEU A 231 -12.79 -18.46 -39.42
N GLY A 232 -13.46 -18.57 -40.58
CA GLY A 232 -13.31 -17.68 -41.72
C GLY A 232 -12.25 -18.13 -42.73
N PRO A 233 -12.18 -17.46 -43.89
CA PRO A 233 -11.37 -17.90 -45.03
C PRO A 233 -9.86 -17.91 -44.79
N LEU A 234 -9.36 -17.15 -43.80
CA LEU A 234 -7.93 -17.05 -43.48
C LEU A 234 -7.45 -18.08 -42.45
N ARG A 235 -8.32 -18.49 -41.51
CA ARG A 235 -7.99 -19.45 -40.44
C ARG A 235 -8.48 -20.86 -40.73
N GLY A 236 -9.33 -21.04 -41.75
CA GLY A 236 -9.84 -22.34 -42.16
C GLY A 236 -10.89 -22.89 -41.20
N ARG A 237 -10.95 -24.22 -41.11
CA ARG A 237 -11.89 -24.97 -40.28
C ARG A 237 -11.11 -25.69 -39.20
N VAL A 238 -11.68 -25.76 -38.00
CA VAL A 238 -11.11 -26.50 -36.87
C VAL A 238 -12.22 -27.36 -36.29
N THR A 239 -11.93 -28.61 -36.00
CA THR A 239 -12.89 -29.48 -35.30
C THR A 239 -13.14 -28.95 -33.89
N MET A 240 -14.32 -29.17 -33.30
CA MET A 240 -14.56 -28.76 -31.91
C MET A 240 -13.53 -29.33 -30.93
N GLU A 241 -13.05 -30.55 -31.19
CA GLU A 241 -12.06 -31.25 -30.36
C GLU A 241 -10.65 -30.62 -30.45
N GLU A 242 -10.25 -30.15 -31.64
CA GLU A 242 -9.02 -29.35 -31.81
C GLU A 242 -9.17 -27.95 -31.20
N TRP A 243 -10.35 -27.36 -31.32
CA TRP A 243 -10.65 -26.05 -30.75
C TRP A 243 -10.57 -26.07 -29.22
N GLU A 244 -11.15 -27.10 -28.58
CA GLU A 244 -11.07 -27.31 -27.14
C GLU A 244 -9.62 -27.48 -26.68
N LYS A 245 -8.79 -28.25 -27.40
CA LYS A 245 -7.35 -28.35 -27.10
C LYS A 245 -6.62 -27.02 -27.20
N THR A 246 -6.92 -26.19 -28.21
CA THR A 246 -6.31 -24.86 -28.29
C THR A 246 -6.75 -23.92 -27.16
N LEU A 247 -7.92 -24.14 -26.56
CA LEU A 247 -8.34 -23.38 -25.37
C LEU A 247 -7.62 -23.85 -24.11
N ASP A 248 -7.33 -25.16 -23.99
CA ASP A 248 -6.57 -25.72 -22.86
C ASP A 248 -5.09 -25.32 -22.88
N GLU A 249 -4.55 -24.94 -24.04
CA GLU A 249 -3.15 -24.50 -24.23
C GLU A 249 -2.93 -22.98 -24.05
N LEU A 250 -4.01 -22.19 -23.88
CA LEU A 250 -3.99 -20.73 -23.69
C LEU A 250 -4.04 -20.33 -22.21
#